data_AF-A0A8B6H535-F1
#
_entry.id   AF-A0A8B6H535-F1
#
_cell.length_a   1.000
_cell.length_b   1.000
_cell.length_c   1.000
_cell.angle_alpha   90.00
_cell.angle_beta   90.00
_cell.angle_gamma   90.00
#
_symmetry.space_group_name_H-M   'P 1'
#
loop_
_entity.id
_entity.type
_entity.pdbx_description
1 polymer ?
#
loop_
_entity_poly.entity_id
_entity_poly.type
_entity_poly.pdbx_seq_one_letter_code
_entity_poly.pdbx_strand_id
1 'polypeptide(L)'
;MMGQLDRQKTISPNINTSTINTKLMMKNNNTMEWLGGKNEEDKIQIMAKARQESQILKEKEISDEIKLTNERRATLQQRIDEKEAKCMKINQERKELLNEIDKMGGKWKSEPEMNSYIDNLKFKKDKISAIKNQIMYRKDVCMQSVTDKSLFRRNLDINSLKQNLINLIQLENTQNVPVPMEINENDNEHSHEQDIPLFLPASTSGPLHSPSIAFSSTIDPHHS
;
A
#
# COMPACT_ATOMS: atom_id res chain seq x y z
N MET A 1 26.56 -26.10 -6.47
CA MET A 1 25.76 -25.63 -7.62
C MET A 1 25.59 -24.10 -7.66
N MET A 2 25.24 -23.43 -6.55
CA MET A 2 25.03 -21.96 -6.55
C MET A 2 26.19 -21.14 -7.16
N GLY A 3 27.44 -21.39 -6.77
CA GLY A 3 28.58 -20.64 -7.35
C GLY A 3 28.83 -20.86 -8.85
N GLN A 4 28.34 -21.97 -9.43
CA GLN A 4 28.40 -22.20 -10.89
C GLN A 4 27.29 -21.44 -11.63
N LEU A 5 26.10 -21.34 -11.02
CA LEU A 5 24.98 -20.56 -11.54
C LEU A 5 25.34 -19.08 -11.61
N ASP A 6 25.85 -18.54 -10.51
CA ASP A 6 26.20 -17.13 -10.39
C ASP A 6 27.30 -16.76 -11.39
N ARG A 7 28.33 -17.61 -11.53
CA ARG A 7 29.36 -17.46 -12.55
C ARG A 7 28.83 -17.49 -13.98
N GLN A 8 27.85 -18.34 -14.28
CA GLN A 8 27.25 -18.38 -15.62
C GLN A 8 26.37 -17.16 -15.89
N LYS A 9 25.65 -16.66 -14.88
CA LYS A 9 24.88 -15.41 -14.98
C LYS A 9 25.77 -14.18 -15.20
N THR A 10 26.94 -14.12 -14.59
CA THR A 10 27.88 -13.01 -14.85
C THR A 10 28.48 -13.07 -16.25
N ILE A 11 28.78 -14.27 -16.76
CA ILE A 11 29.34 -14.46 -18.11
C ILE A 11 28.29 -14.28 -19.21
N SER A 12 27.03 -14.63 -18.94
CA SER A 12 25.95 -14.57 -19.92
C SER A 12 24.65 -14.06 -19.29
N PRO A 13 24.56 -12.76 -18.97
CA PRO A 13 23.46 -12.18 -18.21
C PRO A 13 22.11 -12.22 -18.96
N ASN A 14 22.14 -12.25 -20.29
CA ASN A 14 20.94 -12.31 -21.13
C ASN A 14 20.32 -13.72 -21.21
N ILE A 15 20.97 -14.75 -20.67
CA ILE A 15 20.44 -16.11 -20.68
C ILE A 15 19.52 -16.32 -19.48
N ASN A 16 18.34 -16.88 -19.73
CA ASN A 16 17.41 -17.26 -18.68
C ASN A 16 18.07 -18.22 -17.67
N THR A 17 17.86 -17.98 -16.38
CA THR A 17 18.25 -18.87 -15.27
C THR A 17 17.88 -20.33 -15.52
N SER A 18 16.69 -20.58 -16.09
CA SER A 18 16.24 -21.93 -16.44
C SER A 18 17.19 -22.62 -17.43
N THR A 19 17.58 -21.92 -18.51
CA THR A 19 18.52 -22.43 -19.51
C THR A 19 19.90 -22.71 -18.91
N ILE A 20 20.39 -21.85 -18.02
CA ILE A 20 21.67 -22.07 -17.32
C ILE A 20 21.57 -23.31 -16.42
N ASN A 21 20.48 -23.44 -15.66
CA ASN A 21 20.24 -24.61 -14.81
C ASN A 21 20.17 -25.90 -15.63
N THR A 22 19.45 -25.91 -16.74
CA THR A 22 19.37 -27.07 -17.64
C THR A 22 20.75 -27.45 -18.16
N LYS A 23 21.56 -26.48 -18.58
CA LYS A 23 22.93 -26.73 -19.04
C LYS A 23 23.80 -27.33 -17.93
N LEU A 24 23.69 -26.81 -16.70
CA LEU A 24 24.43 -27.33 -15.55
C LEU A 24 23.97 -28.74 -15.17
N MET A 25 22.66 -29.00 -15.15
CA MET A 25 22.06 -30.31 -14.87
C MET A 25 22.50 -31.35 -15.91
N MET A 26 22.41 -31.02 -17.20
CA MET A 26 22.86 -31.90 -18.29
C MET A 26 24.34 -32.25 -18.19
N LYS A 27 25.17 -31.27 -17.79
CA LYS A 27 26.61 -31.47 -17.64
C LYS A 27 26.96 -32.27 -16.39
N ASN A 28 26.34 -31.99 -15.25
CA ASN A 28 26.71 -32.57 -13.96
C ASN A 28 26.12 -33.97 -13.73
N ASN A 29 25.01 -34.31 -14.41
CA ASN A 29 24.32 -35.58 -14.20
C ASN A 29 24.67 -36.64 -15.27
N ASN A 30 25.70 -36.40 -16.10
CA ASN A 30 26.09 -37.27 -17.23
C ASN A 30 24.91 -37.67 -18.13
N THR A 31 23.91 -36.80 -18.29
CA THR A 31 22.65 -37.12 -18.97
C THR A 31 22.89 -37.55 -20.42
N MET A 32 23.87 -36.95 -21.10
CA MET A 32 24.23 -37.30 -22.48
C MET A 32 24.87 -38.69 -22.60
N GLU A 33 25.72 -39.07 -21.65
CA GLU A 33 26.37 -40.38 -21.62
C GLU A 33 25.33 -41.47 -21.31
N TRP A 34 24.46 -41.21 -20.32
CA TRP A 34 23.35 -42.10 -19.98
C TRP A 34 22.38 -42.31 -21.15
N LEU A 35 22.03 -41.23 -21.89
CA LEU A 35 21.22 -41.33 -23.10
C LEU A 35 21.95 -42.11 -24.20
N GLY A 36 23.28 -41.97 -24.32
CA GLY A 36 24.12 -42.69 -25.27
C GLY A 36 24.06 -44.21 -25.13
N GLY A 37 23.85 -44.71 -23.91
CA GLY A 37 23.70 -46.14 -23.61
C GLY A 37 22.31 -46.74 -23.86
N LYS A 38 21.35 -45.94 -24.34
CA LYS A 38 19.98 -46.40 -24.67
C LYS A 38 19.84 -46.76 -26.15
N ASN A 39 18.90 -47.65 -26.46
CA ASN A 39 18.51 -47.91 -27.85
C ASN A 39 17.78 -46.69 -28.44
N GLU A 40 17.59 -46.66 -29.76
CA GLU A 40 17.01 -45.48 -30.41
C GLU A 40 15.53 -45.28 -30.07
N GLU A 41 14.79 -46.36 -29.88
CA GLU A 41 13.36 -46.33 -29.56
C GLU A 41 13.09 -45.78 -28.15
N ASP A 42 13.87 -46.20 -27.15
CA ASP A 42 13.80 -45.68 -25.78
C ASP A 42 14.19 -44.20 -25.74
N LYS A 43 15.20 -43.77 -26.51
CA LYS A 43 15.57 -42.35 -26.59
C LYS A 43 14.40 -41.50 -27.09
N ILE A 44 13.72 -41.94 -28.14
CA ILE A 44 12.55 -41.23 -28.69
C ILE A 44 11.45 -41.14 -27.63
N GLN A 45 11.15 -42.24 -26.93
CA GLN A 45 10.13 -42.27 -25.87
C GLN A 45 10.49 -41.35 -24.70
N ILE A 46 11.74 -41.39 -24.22
CA ILE A 46 12.23 -40.54 -23.13
C ILE A 46 12.12 -39.06 -23.50
N MET A 47 12.55 -38.69 -24.71
CA MET A 47 12.49 -37.30 -25.18
C MET A 47 11.06 -36.83 -25.40
N ALA A 48 10.16 -37.69 -25.90
CA ALA A 48 8.74 -37.39 -26.01
C ALA A 48 8.11 -37.13 -24.63
N LYS A 49 8.38 -38.00 -23.65
CA LYS A 49 7.91 -37.84 -22.28
C LYS A 49 8.46 -36.57 -21.63
N ALA A 50 9.76 -36.28 -21.79
CA ALA A 50 10.38 -35.08 -21.23
C ALA A 50 9.77 -33.79 -21.81
N ARG A 51 9.43 -33.77 -23.11
CA ARG A 51 8.73 -32.63 -23.72
C ARG A 51 7.33 -32.43 -23.12
N GLN A 52 6.59 -33.51 -22.94
CA GLN A 52 5.26 -33.46 -22.33
C GLN A 52 5.32 -32.95 -20.89
N GLU A 53 6.23 -33.49 -20.08
CA GLU A 53 6.43 -33.05 -18.69
C GLU A 53 6.90 -31.59 -18.62
N SER A 54 7.77 -31.17 -19.53
CA SER A 54 8.21 -29.77 -19.63
C SER A 54 7.05 -28.81 -19.92
N GLN A 55 6.07 -29.22 -20.73
CA GLN A 55 4.90 -28.39 -21.01
C GLN A 55 4.02 -28.24 -19.77
N ILE A 56 3.74 -29.35 -19.08
CA ILE A 56 2.96 -29.35 -17.83
C ILE A 56 3.63 -28.47 -16.77
N LEU A 57 4.95 -28.57 -16.62
CA LEU A 57 5.71 -27.75 -15.67
C LEU A 57 5.64 -26.27 -16.01
N LYS A 58 5.73 -25.90 -17.30
CA LYS A 58 5.60 -24.52 -17.76
C LYS A 58 4.22 -23.95 -17.48
N GLU A 59 3.16 -24.71 -17.74
CA GLU A 59 1.78 -24.31 -17.45
C GLU A 59 1.56 -24.10 -15.94
N LYS A 60 2.15 -24.97 -15.11
CA LYS A 60 2.13 -24.83 -13.65
C LYS A 60 2.89 -23.58 -13.18
N GLU A 61 4.08 -23.33 -13.73
CA GLU A 61 4.87 -22.14 -13.41
C GLU A 61 4.10 -20.85 -13.71
N ILE A 62 3.46 -20.76 -14.88
CA ILE A 62 2.60 -19.63 -15.24
C ILE A 62 1.42 -19.49 -14.28
N SER A 63 0.76 -20.61 -13.94
CA SER A 63 -0.36 -20.60 -12.99
C SER A 63 0.07 -20.08 -11.61
N ASP A 64 1.21 -20.54 -11.12
CA ASP A 64 1.74 -20.15 -9.81
C ASP A 64 2.22 -18.68 -9.81
N GLU A 65 2.80 -18.20 -10.91
CA GLU A 65 3.14 -16.78 -11.08
C GLU A 65 1.90 -15.88 -11.07
N ILE A 66 0.82 -16.28 -11.76
CA ILE A 66 -0.47 -15.57 -11.75
C ILE A 66 -1.05 -15.56 -10.33
N LYS A 67 -1.06 -16.70 -9.63
CA LYS A 67 -1.54 -16.77 -8.24
C LYS A 67 -0.74 -15.84 -7.33
N LEU A 68 0.58 -15.89 -7.38
CA LEU A 68 1.46 -15.04 -6.57
C LEU A 68 1.20 -13.55 -6.85
N THR A 69 1.02 -13.20 -8.12
CA THR A 69 0.71 -11.82 -8.52
C THR A 69 -0.66 -11.38 -7.99
N ASN A 70 -1.66 -12.24 -8.07
CA ASN A 70 -3.00 -11.97 -7.55
C ASN A 70 -3.00 -11.84 -6.02
N GLU A 71 -2.28 -12.69 -5.30
CA GLU A 71 -2.13 -12.60 -3.83
C GLU A 71 -1.45 -11.29 -3.41
N ARG A 72 -0.40 -10.89 -4.11
CA ARG A 72 0.27 -9.58 -3.88
C ARG A 72 -0.70 -8.43 -4.12
N ARG A 73 -1.46 -8.47 -5.21
CA ARG A 73 -2.46 -7.45 -5.53
C ARG A 73 -3.57 -7.38 -4.47
N ALA A 74 -4.09 -8.52 -4.04
CA ALA A 74 -5.10 -8.60 -3.00
C ALA A 74 -4.59 -8.03 -1.67
N THR A 75 -3.36 -8.36 -1.28
CA THR A 75 -2.72 -7.84 -0.06
C THR A 75 -2.55 -6.31 -0.13
N LEU A 76 -2.14 -5.78 -1.28
CA LEU A 76 -2.03 -4.33 -1.48
C LEU A 76 -3.39 -3.64 -1.41
N GLN A 77 -4.41 -4.21 -2.07
CA GLN A 77 -5.76 -3.67 -2.04
C GLN A 77 -6.31 -3.64 -0.61
N GLN A 78 -6.12 -4.72 0.16
CA GLN A 78 -6.54 -4.76 1.55
C GLN A 78 -5.90 -3.62 2.38
N ARG A 79 -4.61 -3.33 2.17
CA ARG A 79 -3.94 -2.22 2.88
C ARG A 79 -4.50 -0.84 2.50
N ILE A 80 -4.86 -0.66 1.22
CA ILE A 80 -5.51 0.56 0.74
C ILE A 80 -6.87 0.70 1.42
N ASP A 81 -7.70 -0.35 1.37
CA ASP A 81 -9.04 -0.35 1.96
C ASP A 81 -9.00 -0.10 3.47
N GLU A 82 -8.03 -0.70 4.19
CA GLU A 82 -7.83 -0.44 5.62
C GLU A 82 -7.44 1.01 5.92
N LYS A 83 -6.60 1.62 5.07
CA LYS A 83 -6.19 3.03 5.21
C LYS A 83 -7.38 3.95 4.94
N GLU A 84 -8.17 3.66 3.91
CA GLU A 84 -9.39 4.41 3.58
C GLU A 84 -10.43 4.30 4.70
N ALA A 85 -10.68 3.10 5.22
CA ALA A 85 -11.61 2.89 6.33
C ALA A 85 -11.17 3.66 7.60
N LYS A 86 -9.87 3.65 7.93
CA LYS A 86 -9.31 4.45 9.03
C LYS A 86 -9.52 5.94 8.80
N CYS A 87 -9.26 6.43 7.58
CA CYS A 87 -9.47 7.83 7.22
C CYS A 87 -10.94 8.24 7.30
N MET A 88 -11.86 7.41 6.78
CA MET A 88 -13.30 7.64 6.87
C MET A 88 -13.77 7.71 8.32
N LYS A 89 -13.29 6.80 9.18
CA LYS A 89 -13.62 6.82 10.61
C LYS A 89 -13.13 8.10 11.30
N ILE A 90 -11.89 8.50 11.05
CA ILE A 90 -11.34 9.76 11.59
C ILE A 90 -12.16 10.96 11.11
N ASN A 91 -12.53 11.00 9.83
CA ASN A 91 -13.34 12.08 9.27
C ASN A 91 -14.76 12.09 9.85
N GLN A 92 -15.34 10.92 10.13
CA GLN A 92 -16.63 10.80 10.78
C GLN A 92 -16.57 11.34 12.23
N GLU A 93 -15.56 10.93 13.00
CA GLU A 93 -15.33 11.44 14.36
C GLU A 93 -15.13 12.97 14.36
N ARG A 94 -14.39 13.51 13.38
CA ARG A 94 -14.23 14.97 13.20
C ARG A 94 -15.55 15.68 12.90
N LYS A 95 -16.40 15.10 12.04
CA LYS A 95 -17.73 15.66 11.72
C LYS A 95 -18.65 15.64 12.94
N GLU A 96 -18.64 14.57 13.72
CA GLU A 96 -19.40 14.46 14.96
C GLU A 96 -18.94 15.52 15.97
N LEU A 97 -17.62 15.68 16.12
CA LEU A 97 -17.05 16.72 16.98
C LEU A 97 -17.43 18.13 16.54
N LEU A 98 -17.40 18.42 15.22
CA LEU A 98 -17.88 19.68 14.66
C LEU A 98 -19.35 19.95 15.01
N ASN A 99 -20.22 18.96 14.80
CA ASN A 99 -21.64 19.08 15.13
C ASN A 99 -21.88 19.32 16.63
N GLU A 100 -21.10 18.68 17.49
CA GLU A 100 -21.18 18.91 18.94
C GLU A 100 -20.73 20.33 19.33
N ILE A 101 -19.67 20.82 18.70
CA ILE A 101 -19.16 22.19 18.92
C ILE A 101 -20.18 23.23 18.46
N ASP A 102 -20.79 23.03 17.29
CA ASP A 102 -21.82 23.93 16.76
C ASP A 102 -23.04 24.00 17.67
N LYS A 103 -23.48 22.86 18.22
CA LYS A 103 -24.56 22.81 19.23
C LYS A 103 -24.25 23.59 20.51
N MET A 104 -22.96 23.75 20.85
CA MET A 104 -22.50 24.48 22.03
C MET A 104 -22.22 25.97 21.76
N GLY A 105 -22.65 26.49 20.60
CA GLY A 105 -22.41 27.89 20.21
C GLY A 105 -21.09 28.11 19.47
N GLY A 106 -20.44 27.03 19.02
CA GLY A 106 -19.21 27.09 18.25
C GLY A 106 -17.93 27.10 19.11
N LYS A 107 -16.84 27.55 18.50
CA LYS A 107 -15.51 27.61 19.11
C LYS A 107 -15.42 28.74 20.12
N TRP A 108 -15.03 28.44 21.36
CA TRP A 108 -14.79 29.45 22.39
C TRP A 108 -13.45 30.17 22.16
N LYS A 109 -13.49 31.50 22.10
CA LYS A 109 -12.34 32.36 21.77
C LYS A 109 -11.77 33.09 22.98
N SER A 110 -12.53 33.18 24.07
CA SER A 110 -12.12 33.91 25.26
C SER A 110 -12.52 33.18 26.54
N GLU A 111 -11.79 33.43 27.62
CA GLU A 111 -12.13 32.93 28.95
C GLU A 111 -13.54 33.34 29.46
N PRO A 112 -13.99 34.61 29.34
CA PRO A 112 -15.34 34.98 29.79
C PRO A 112 -16.44 34.26 29.01
N GLU A 113 -16.25 34.09 27.69
CA GLU A 113 -17.16 33.34 26.83
C GLU A 113 -17.24 31.86 27.27
N MET A 114 -16.09 31.21 27.47
CA MET A 114 -16.01 29.85 27.99
C MET A 114 -16.77 29.71 29.31
N ASN A 115 -16.54 30.59 30.28
CA ASN A 115 -17.19 30.51 31.58
C ASN A 115 -18.71 30.67 31.46
N SER A 116 -19.19 31.61 30.63
CA SER A 116 -20.62 31.76 30.33
C SER A 116 -21.26 30.47 29.82
N TYR A 117 -20.65 29.81 28.82
CA TYR A 117 -21.15 28.54 28.29
C TYR A 117 -21.11 27.40 29.31
N ILE A 118 -20.07 27.33 30.14
CA ILE A 118 -19.93 26.31 31.17
C ILE A 118 -20.95 26.49 32.31
N ASP A 119 -21.28 27.73 32.66
CA ASP A 119 -22.23 28.03 33.72
C ASP A 119 -23.67 27.75 33.29
N ASN A 120 -23.97 27.86 32.00
CA ASN A 120 -25.25 27.44 31.42
C ASN A 120 -25.50 25.92 31.46
N LEU A 121 -24.46 25.10 31.66
CA LEU A 121 -24.58 23.65 31.77
C LEU A 121 -24.96 23.23 33.20
N LYS A 122 -26.00 22.39 33.32
CA LYS A 122 -26.53 21.97 34.62
C LYS A 122 -25.66 20.91 35.30
N PHE A 123 -25.18 19.92 34.54
CA PHE A 123 -24.51 18.76 35.11
C PHE A 123 -23.00 18.84 34.99
N LYS A 124 -22.29 18.35 36.02
CA LYS A 124 -20.82 18.26 36.05
C LYS A 124 -20.28 17.47 34.85
N LYS A 125 -20.96 16.38 34.47
CA LYS A 125 -20.59 15.54 33.33
C LYS A 125 -20.59 16.32 32.02
N ASP A 126 -21.62 17.13 31.79
CA ASP A 126 -21.77 17.91 30.56
C ASP A 126 -20.70 19.01 30.49
N LYS A 127 -20.40 19.66 31.62
CA LYS A 127 -19.28 20.62 31.72
C LYS A 127 -17.95 19.99 31.31
N ILE A 128 -17.66 18.80 31.84
CA ILE A 128 -16.44 18.06 31.49
C ILE A 128 -16.43 17.71 30.00
N SER A 129 -17.55 17.22 29.47
CA SER A 129 -17.67 16.82 28.06
C SER A 129 -17.47 18.02 27.13
N ALA A 130 -18.11 19.15 27.43
CA ALA A 130 -18.00 20.37 26.64
C ALA A 130 -16.55 20.87 26.55
N ILE A 131 -15.86 20.94 27.69
CA ILE A 131 -14.44 21.38 27.72
C ILE A 131 -13.56 20.39 26.95
N LYS A 132 -13.77 19.07 27.13
CA LYS A 132 -13.03 18.04 26.39
C LYS A 132 -13.23 18.16 24.89
N ASN A 133 -14.47 18.38 24.45
CA ASN A 133 -14.79 18.56 23.05
C ASN A 133 -14.10 19.81 22.48
N GLN A 134 -14.07 20.92 23.22
CA GLN A 134 -13.34 22.13 22.80
C GLN A 134 -11.83 21.90 22.68
N ILE A 135 -11.22 21.17 23.63
CA ILE A 135 -9.80 20.80 23.57
C ILE A 135 -9.53 19.87 22.38
N MET A 136 -10.38 18.87 22.14
CA MET A 136 -10.25 17.96 21.01
C MET A 136 -10.51 18.65 19.68
N TYR A 137 -11.44 19.60 19.63
CA TYR A 137 -11.70 20.39 18.43
C TYR A 137 -10.45 21.18 18.03
N ARG A 138 -9.82 21.84 18.99
CA ARG A 138 -8.56 22.56 18.78
C ARG A 138 -7.43 21.64 18.30
N LYS A 139 -7.34 20.44 18.86
CA LYS A 139 -6.33 19.44 18.49
C LYS A 139 -6.59 18.80 17.12
N ASP A 140 -7.77 18.23 16.94
CA ASP A 140 -8.11 17.26 15.89
C ASP A 140 -8.82 17.93 14.70
N VAL A 141 -9.31 19.17 14.81
CA VAL A 141 -9.90 19.95 13.71
C VAL A 141 -9.05 21.18 13.39
N CYS A 142 -8.67 21.99 14.39
CA CYS A 142 -7.82 23.16 14.14
C CYS A 142 -6.33 22.83 13.97
N MET A 143 -5.91 21.57 14.22
CA MET A 143 -4.51 21.14 14.15
C MET A 143 -3.57 22.02 15.00
N GLN A 144 -4.04 22.52 16.14
CA GLN A 144 -3.25 23.43 16.98
C GLN A 144 -1.97 22.73 17.47
N SER A 145 -0.81 23.21 17.02
CA SER A 145 0.48 22.69 17.43
C SER A 145 0.88 23.29 18.77
N VAL A 146 1.31 22.44 19.70
CA VAL A 146 1.73 22.88 21.03
C VAL A 146 2.95 22.10 21.48
N THR A 147 3.91 22.80 22.08
CA THR A 147 5.12 22.21 22.64
C THR A 147 4.79 21.22 23.76
N ASP A 148 3.88 21.60 24.66
CA ASP A 148 3.41 20.73 25.73
C ASP A 148 2.15 19.94 25.33
N LYS A 149 2.34 18.66 24.99
CA LYS A 149 1.26 17.72 24.66
C LYS A 149 0.37 17.38 25.87
N SER A 150 0.78 17.73 27.10
CA SER A 150 0.01 17.48 28.32
C SER A 150 -1.34 18.23 28.31
N LEU A 151 -1.42 19.35 27.59
CA LEU A 151 -2.62 20.17 27.46
C LEU A 151 -3.80 19.43 26.82
N PHE A 152 -3.53 18.38 26.03
CA PHE A 152 -4.55 17.57 25.35
C PHE A 152 -5.00 16.33 26.14
N ARG A 153 -4.60 16.18 27.40
CA ARG A 153 -4.97 15.03 28.24
C ARG A 153 -6.46 15.04 28.59
N ARG A 154 -7.11 13.88 28.47
CA ARG A 154 -8.56 13.69 28.68
C ARG A 154 -8.97 13.34 30.11
N ASN A 155 -8.05 12.84 30.94
CA ASN A 155 -8.37 12.32 32.28
C ASN A 155 -7.93 13.33 33.34
N LEU A 156 -8.57 14.49 33.33
CA LEU A 156 -8.29 15.59 34.24
C LEU A 156 -9.58 16.07 34.88
N ASP A 157 -9.45 16.76 36.01
CA ASP A 157 -10.57 17.42 36.67
C ASP A 157 -11.00 18.67 35.87
N ILE A 158 -12.15 19.24 36.24
CA ILE A 158 -12.72 20.40 35.52
C ILE A 158 -11.77 21.59 35.54
N ASN A 159 -11.11 21.85 36.66
CA ASN A 159 -10.28 23.04 36.79
C ASN A 159 -9.02 22.91 35.93
N SER A 160 -8.36 21.75 35.93
CA SER A 160 -7.21 21.53 35.04
C SER A 160 -7.63 21.56 33.57
N LEU A 161 -8.79 21.00 33.21
CA LEU A 161 -9.30 21.09 31.83
C LEU A 161 -9.59 22.53 31.41
N LYS A 162 -10.17 23.36 32.29
CA LYS A 162 -10.38 24.79 32.04
C LYS A 162 -9.04 25.51 31.82
N GLN A 163 -8.07 25.29 32.69
CA GLN A 163 -6.73 25.91 32.57
C GLN A 163 -6.04 25.49 31.28
N ASN A 164 -6.10 24.21 30.92
CA ASN A 164 -5.56 23.74 29.64
C ASN A 164 -6.21 24.43 28.45
N LEU A 165 -7.54 24.59 28.46
CA LEU A 165 -8.26 25.27 27.38
C LEU A 165 -7.91 26.76 27.32
N ILE A 166 -7.77 27.45 28.46
CA ILE A 166 -7.32 28.84 28.53
C ILE A 166 -5.93 28.97 27.92
N ASN A 167 -4.99 28.11 28.31
CA ASN A 167 -3.62 28.12 27.75
C ASN A 167 -3.65 27.91 26.24
N LEU A 168 -4.48 27.00 25.73
CA LEU A 168 -4.65 26.80 24.28
C LEU A 168 -5.23 28.03 23.58
N ILE A 169 -6.21 28.71 24.17
CA ILE A 169 -6.77 29.96 23.63
C ILE A 169 -5.70 31.05 23.58
N GLN A 170 -4.92 31.21 24.64
CA GLN A 170 -3.86 32.22 24.73
C GLN A 170 -2.76 31.96 23.70
N LEU A 171 -2.33 30.71 23.56
CA LEU A 171 -1.32 30.32 22.56
C LEU A 171 -1.78 30.64 21.13
N GLU A 172 -3.04 30.39 20.82
CA GLU A 172 -3.62 30.75 19.50
C GLU A 172 -3.60 32.27 19.27
N ASN A 173 -3.94 33.06 20.29
CA ASN A 173 -3.92 34.52 20.17
C ASN A 173 -2.50 35.06 19.98
N THR A 174 -1.49 34.42 20.58
CA THR A 174 -0.07 34.81 20.40
C THR A 174 0.52 34.38 19.06
N GLN A 175 0.06 33.27 18.47
CA GLN A 175 0.51 32.83 17.14
C GLN A 175 -0.12 33.60 15.97
N ASN A 176 -1.19 34.37 16.23
CA ASN A 176 -1.85 35.23 15.23
C ASN A 176 -1.29 36.67 15.17
N VAL A 177 -0.15 36.96 15.83
CA VAL A 177 0.59 38.19 15.54
C VAL A 177 1.22 38.05 14.15
N PRO A 178 0.96 38.97 13.19
CA PRO A 178 1.60 38.91 11.89
C PRO A 178 3.10 39.03 12.09
N VAL A 179 3.80 37.93 11.88
CA VAL A 179 5.26 37.93 11.77
C VAL A 179 5.57 38.81 10.55
N PRO A 180 6.43 39.83 10.66
CA PRO A 180 6.91 40.57 9.50
C PRO A 180 7.43 39.57 8.49
N MET A 181 6.92 39.67 7.27
CA MET A 181 7.21 38.76 6.17
C MET A 181 8.69 38.92 5.77
N GLU A 182 9.60 38.26 6.47
CA GLU A 182 10.93 37.99 5.94
C GLU A 182 10.77 36.90 4.88
N ILE A 183 10.88 37.35 3.63
CA ILE A 183 10.96 36.49 2.45
C ILE A 183 12.25 35.68 2.59
N ASN A 184 12.13 34.46 3.10
CA ASN A 184 13.22 33.50 3.08
C ASN A 184 13.03 32.59 1.85
N GLU A 185 13.57 33.04 0.72
CA GLU A 185 13.81 32.22 -0.46
C GLU A 185 14.98 31.28 -0.15
N ASN A 186 14.69 30.15 0.49
CA ASN A 186 15.43 28.90 0.39
C ASN A 186 14.79 27.90 1.34
N ASP A 187 14.14 26.89 0.78
CA ASP A 187 14.41 25.48 1.10
C ASP A 187 13.52 24.62 0.19
N ASN A 188 14.03 24.55 -1.04
CA ASN A 188 13.94 23.39 -1.88
C ASN A 188 14.66 22.24 -1.16
N GLU A 189 13.95 21.18 -0.73
CA GLU A 189 14.34 19.78 -0.99
C GLU A 189 13.51 18.72 -0.21
N HIS A 190 12.97 17.79 -1.00
CA HIS A 190 12.91 16.35 -0.76
C HIS A 190 12.02 15.79 0.36
N SER A 191 10.72 15.67 0.05
CA SER A 191 9.93 14.52 0.49
C SER A 191 10.46 13.25 -0.18
N HIS A 192 11.23 12.46 0.56
CA HIS A 192 11.67 11.13 0.17
C HIS A 192 10.46 10.18 0.20
N GLU A 193 9.72 10.12 -0.92
CA GLU A 193 8.88 8.96 -1.23
C GLU A 193 9.84 7.76 -1.36
N GLN A 194 9.83 6.89 -0.35
CA GLN A 194 10.38 5.55 -0.54
C GLN A 194 9.43 4.80 -1.46
N ASP A 195 9.67 4.98 -2.76
CA ASP A 195 9.23 4.07 -3.80
C ASP A 195 9.61 2.65 -3.38
N ILE A 196 8.62 1.88 -2.94
CA ILE A 196 8.73 0.44 -2.98
C ILE A 196 8.89 0.10 -4.46
N PRO A 197 10.00 -0.52 -4.89
CA PRO A 197 10.17 -0.83 -6.30
C PRO A 197 9.02 -1.74 -6.72
N LEU A 198 8.12 -1.17 -7.53
CA LEU A 198 7.22 -1.92 -8.40
C LEU A 198 8.11 -2.70 -9.37
N PHE A 199 8.61 -3.84 -8.90
CA PHE A 199 9.07 -4.91 -9.78
C PHE A 199 7.82 -5.41 -10.52
N LEU A 200 7.45 -4.68 -11.57
CA LEU A 200 6.70 -5.22 -12.68
C LEU A 200 7.54 -6.41 -13.18
N PRO A 201 6.99 -7.64 -13.22
CA PRO A 201 7.67 -8.71 -13.92
C PRO A 201 7.86 -8.22 -15.36
N ALA A 202 9.12 -8.18 -15.80
CA ALA A 202 9.47 -7.82 -17.16
C ALA A 202 8.62 -8.66 -18.10
N SER A 203 7.76 -8.00 -18.88
CA SER A 203 7.06 -8.61 -20.00
C SER A 203 8.09 -9.28 -20.88
N THR A 204 8.23 -10.60 -20.75
CA THR A 204 8.97 -11.41 -21.71
C THR A 204 8.21 -11.29 -23.02
N SER A 205 8.77 -10.52 -23.93
CA SER A 205 8.45 -10.50 -25.35
C SER A 205 8.57 -11.92 -25.90
N GLY A 206 7.45 -12.64 -25.93
CA GLY A 206 7.28 -13.86 -26.69
C GLY A 206 6.79 -13.54 -28.10
N PRO A 207 7.24 -14.25 -29.15
CA PRO A 207 6.85 -13.97 -30.53
C PRO A 207 5.38 -14.31 -30.78
N LEU A 208 4.72 -13.45 -31.54
CA LEU A 208 3.43 -13.68 -32.20
C LEU A 208 3.48 -14.98 -33.02
N HIS A 209 2.76 -16.01 -32.59
CA HIS A 209 2.27 -17.05 -33.48
C HIS A 209 0.75 -16.98 -33.51
N SER A 210 0.24 -16.30 -34.53
CA SER A 210 -1.15 -16.36 -34.95
C SER A 210 -1.48 -17.79 -35.40
N PRO A 211 -2.53 -18.44 -34.88
CA PRO A 211 -3.09 -19.61 -35.54
C PRO A 211 -3.88 -19.13 -36.76
N SER A 212 -3.31 -19.35 -37.94
CA SER A 212 -3.98 -19.19 -39.22
C SER A 212 -5.06 -20.28 -39.32
N ILE A 213 -6.29 -19.94 -38.97
CA ILE A 213 -7.45 -20.80 -39.20
C ILE A 213 -7.79 -20.73 -40.69
N ALA A 214 -7.31 -21.70 -41.47
CA ALA A 214 -7.83 -22.00 -42.79
C ALA A 214 -9.07 -22.89 -42.62
N PHE A 215 -10.26 -22.30 -42.74
CA PHE A 215 -11.46 -23.10 -43.02
C PHE A 215 -11.61 -23.23 -44.53
N SER A 216 -11.43 -24.45 -45.01
CA SER A 216 -11.73 -24.86 -46.38
C SER A 216 -13.18 -24.55 -46.74
N SER A 217 -13.33 -23.94 -47.91
CA SER A 217 -14.54 -24.01 -48.73
C SER A 217 -14.80 -25.45 -49.15
N THR A 218 -15.91 -26.03 -48.71
CA THR A 218 -16.55 -27.15 -49.41
C THR A 218 -17.88 -26.64 -49.94
N ILE A 219 -17.87 -26.36 -51.23
CA ILE A 219 -19.05 -26.34 -52.08
C ILE A 219 -19.42 -27.81 -52.30
N ASP A 220 -20.69 -28.17 -52.12
CA ASP A 220 -21.37 -29.10 -53.02
C ASP A 220 -22.90 -29.00 -52.92
N PRO A 221 -23.65 -29.42 -53.96
CA PRO A 221 -24.92 -28.84 -54.34
C PRO A 221 -26.14 -29.79 -54.20
N HIS A 222 -27.33 -29.23 -54.45
CA HIS A 222 -28.57 -29.88 -54.92
C HIS A 222 -29.34 -30.88 -54.02
N HIS A 223 -30.53 -30.44 -53.61
CA HIS A 223 -31.88 -31.05 -53.70
C HIS A 223 -32.72 -30.44 -52.56
N SER A 224 -33.88 -29.83 -52.77
CA SER A 224 -35.00 -30.14 -53.68
C SER A 224 -35.62 -28.92 -54.32
#